data_AF-A0AAQ4E684-F1
#
_entry.id   AF-A0AAQ4E684-F1
#
_cell.length_a   1.000
_cell.length_b   1.000
_cell.length_c   1.000
_cell.angle_alpha   90.00
_cell.angle_beta   90.00
_cell.angle_gamma   90.00
#
_symmetry.space_group_name_H-M   'P 1'
#
loop_
_entity.id
_entity.type
_entity.pdbx_description
1 polymer ?
#
loop_
_entity_poly.entity_id
_entity_poly.type
_entity_poly.pdbx_seq_one_letter_code
_entity_poly.pdbx_strand_id
1 'polypeptide(L)'
;MRYPYPRLFYGSEDRTLSRVVLRFGIGFFVPFCVLVVTLVQEKRVGTKEMLRRAGLSDVAYWLGHFFEAGFVIGCAILLMYVPLFVYRNDSGTAFLEHVDPSLFMVVLLLFGVLTILHAMLLSVFLWGPGVAFAAAVFYWFALGLFPYGLLQNLFGLGYYLIPRPSKLVSALSPVMYLHWCFRAIERFEKYGRVLVTVQEMEHQKCTLRPGPEVFRTRPEEKRAGHPPVGLVR
;
A
#
# COMPACT_ATOMS: atom_id res chain seq x y z
N MET A 1 -15.43 -9.20 19.89
CA MET A 1 -14.16 -8.48 20.17
C MET A 1 -14.28 -7.06 19.60
N ARG A 2 -14.45 -6.05 20.45
CA ARG A 2 -14.42 -4.63 20.03
C ARG A 2 -12.95 -4.22 19.96
N TYR A 3 -12.41 -4.10 18.76
CA TYR A 3 -11.11 -3.46 18.58
C TYR A 3 -11.23 -1.99 19.02
N PRO A 4 -10.41 -1.50 19.97
CA PRO A 4 -10.39 -0.08 20.30
C PRO A 4 -9.94 0.68 19.05
N TYR A 5 -10.80 1.56 18.51
CA TYR A 5 -10.40 2.42 17.39
C TYR A 5 -9.37 3.45 17.89
N PRO A 6 -8.18 3.52 17.29
CA PRO A 6 -7.15 4.48 17.72
C PRO A 6 -7.53 5.91 17.36
N ARG A 7 -7.06 6.87 18.17
CA ARG A 7 -7.25 8.31 17.97
C ARG A 7 -6.64 8.74 16.62
N LEU A 8 -7.33 9.62 15.90
CA LEU A 8 -6.90 10.16 14.60
C LEU A 8 -5.61 10.97 14.79
N PHE A 9 -4.46 10.38 14.45
CA PHE A 9 -3.20 11.12 14.42
C PHE A 9 -3.09 11.91 13.11
N TYR A 10 -3.03 13.24 13.22
CA TYR A 10 -2.62 14.17 12.17
C TYR A 10 -1.08 14.16 12.08
N GLY A 11 -0.50 13.02 11.71
CA GLY A 11 0.91 12.93 11.39
C GLY A 11 1.15 13.33 9.93
N SER A 12 2.26 14.02 9.66
CA SER A 12 2.77 14.27 8.30
C SER A 12 2.67 12.98 7.47
N GLU A 13 1.91 13.01 6.37
CA GLU A 13 1.86 11.90 5.42
C GLU A 13 3.27 11.67 4.87
N ASP A 14 3.95 10.62 5.33
CA ASP A 14 5.22 10.16 4.78
C ASP A 14 5.04 9.79 3.30
N ARG A 15 5.27 10.77 2.43
CA ARG A 15 5.09 10.69 0.97
C ARG A 15 5.99 9.65 0.31
N THR A 16 6.79 8.90 1.06
CA THR A 16 7.83 8.01 0.54
C THR A 16 7.23 6.68 0.06
N LEU A 17 6.38 6.03 0.85
CA LEU A 17 5.74 4.76 0.45
C LEU A 17 4.76 4.96 -0.71
N SER A 18 3.91 5.98 -0.65
CA SER A 18 3.01 6.30 -1.77
C SER A 18 3.75 6.60 -3.08
N ARG A 19 4.97 7.16 -3.04
CA ARG A 19 5.80 7.40 -4.23
C ARG A 19 6.40 6.12 -4.79
N VAL A 20 6.76 5.17 -3.92
CA VAL A 20 7.28 3.85 -4.31
C VAL A 20 6.23 3.07 -5.11
N VAL A 21 4.96 3.09 -4.68
CA VAL A 21 3.85 2.45 -5.39
C VAL A 21 3.65 3.01 -6.80
N LEU A 22 3.77 4.34 -6.94
CA LEU A 22 3.62 4.99 -8.24
C LEU A 22 4.73 4.55 -9.22
N ARG A 23 5.96 4.38 -8.73
CA ARG A 23 7.09 3.86 -9.52
C ARG A 23 6.83 2.41 -9.96
N PHE A 24 6.28 1.58 -9.09
CA PHE A 24 5.88 0.22 -9.48
C PHE A 24 4.76 0.23 -10.50
N GLY A 25 3.75 1.07 -10.34
CA GLY A 25 2.68 1.25 -11.33
C GLY A 25 3.21 1.67 -12.71
N ILE A 26 4.29 2.45 -12.77
CA ILE A 26 4.99 2.76 -14.03
C ILE A 26 5.79 1.54 -14.53
N GLY A 27 6.38 0.73 -13.65
CA GLY A 27 7.06 -0.50 -14.06
C GLY A 27 6.15 -1.54 -14.72
N PHE A 28 4.91 -1.70 -14.22
CA PHE A 28 3.92 -2.63 -14.77
C PHE A 28 3.27 -2.17 -16.09
N PHE A 29 3.54 -0.95 -16.53
CA PHE A 29 3.09 -0.43 -17.82
C PHE A 29 3.62 -1.26 -19.00
N VAL A 30 4.91 -1.64 -18.94
CA VAL A 30 5.58 -2.38 -20.02
C VAL A 30 4.93 -3.74 -20.27
N PRO A 31 4.81 -4.64 -19.27
CA PRO A 31 4.16 -5.93 -19.48
C PRO A 31 2.69 -5.77 -19.91
N PHE A 32 1.98 -4.76 -19.40
CA PHE A 32 0.61 -4.48 -19.84
C PHE A 32 0.53 -4.17 -21.34
N CYS A 33 1.37 -3.25 -21.84
CA CYS A 33 1.37 -2.89 -23.25
C CYS A 33 1.78 -4.05 -24.16
N VAL A 34 2.77 -4.83 -23.75
CA VAL A 34 3.22 -6.03 -24.50
C VAL A 34 2.08 -7.03 -24.62
N LEU A 35 1.33 -7.28 -23.54
CA LEU A 35 0.18 -8.18 -23.56
C LEU A 35 -0.94 -7.70 -24.50
N VAL A 36 -1.25 -6.40 -24.51
CA VAL A 36 -2.29 -5.88 -25.41
C VAL A 36 -1.86 -6.00 -26.87
N VAL A 37 -0.60 -5.66 -27.19
CA VAL A 37 -0.08 -5.71 -28.56
C VAL A 37 -0.02 -7.14 -29.08
N THR A 38 0.47 -8.10 -28.28
CA THR A 38 0.55 -9.52 -28.65
C THR A 38 -0.84 -10.09 -28.95
N LEU A 39 -1.82 -9.86 -28.07
CA LEU A 39 -3.20 -10.30 -28.30
C LEU A 39 -3.81 -9.72 -29.59
N VAL A 40 -3.55 -8.43 -29.88
CA VAL A 40 -4.06 -7.80 -31.11
C VAL A 40 -3.34 -8.31 -32.36
N GLN A 41 -2.04 -8.60 -32.25
CA GLN A 41 -1.25 -9.16 -33.34
C GLN A 41 -1.74 -10.56 -33.70
N GLU A 42 -1.97 -11.43 -32.71
CA GLU A 42 -2.51 -12.77 -32.92
C GLU A 42 -3.93 -12.76 -33.48
N LYS A 43 -4.76 -11.84 -32.98
CA LYS A 43 -6.10 -11.59 -33.54
C LYS A 43 -6.03 -11.22 -35.02
N ARG A 44 -5.03 -10.44 -35.45
CA ARG A 44 -4.83 -10.08 -36.86
C ARG A 44 -4.36 -11.24 -37.72
N VAL A 45 -3.44 -12.04 -37.20
CA VAL A 45 -2.93 -13.24 -37.92
C VAL A 45 -4.04 -14.28 -38.07
N GLY A 46 -5.09 -14.20 -37.24
CA GLY A 46 -6.18 -15.17 -37.25
C GLY A 46 -5.80 -16.45 -36.53
N THR A 47 -4.85 -16.38 -35.58
CA THR A 47 -4.39 -17.51 -34.77
C THR A 47 -5.57 -18.23 -34.13
N LYS A 48 -6.56 -17.48 -33.63
CA LYS A 48 -7.80 -18.04 -33.07
C LYS A 48 -8.55 -18.95 -34.07
N GLU A 49 -8.69 -18.54 -35.32
CA GLU A 49 -9.37 -19.34 -36.35
C GLU A 49 -8.54 -20.57 -36.75
N MET A 50 -7.21 -20.44 -36.77
CA MET A 50 -6.32 -21.58 -36.99
C MET A 50 -6.45 -22.63 -35.88
N LEU A 51 -6.45 -22.22 -34.61
CA LEU A 51 -6.64 -23.14 -33.48
C LEU A 51 -8.04 -23.74 -33.44
N ARG A 52 -9.06 -22.98 -33.84
CA ARG A 52 -10.43 -23.49 -33.96
C ARG A 52 -10.53 -24.60 -35.02
N ARG A 53 -9.84 -24.45 -36.15
CA ARG A 53 -9.73 -25.51 -37.18
C ARG A 53 -8.96 -26.74 -36.70
N ALA A 54 -8.01 -26.56 -35.78
CA ALA A 54 -7.30 -27.65 -35.12
C ALA A 54 -8.14 -28.35 -34.03
N GLY A 55 -9.39 -27.93 -33.80
CA GLY A 55 -10.31 -28.54 -32.83
C GLY A 55 -10.17 -28.00 -31.40
N LEU A 56 -9.42 -26.92 -31.18
CA LEU A 56 -9.30 -26.33 -29.85
C LEU A 56 -10.50 -25.42 -29.51
N SER A 57 -10.95 -25.49 -28.27
CA SER A 57 -12.03 -24.63 -27.77
C SER A 57 -11.58 -23.17 -27.57
N ASP A 58 -12.49 -22.23 -27.80
CA ASP A 58 -12.26 -20.80 -27.56
C ASP A 58 -11.87 -20.49 -26.11
N VAL A 59 -12.37 -21.28 -25.14
CA VAL A 59 -12.07 -21.10 -23.71
C VAL A 59 -10.60 -21.45 -23.42
N ALA A 60 -10.09 -22.53 -24.02
CA ALA A 60 -8.70 -22.93 -23.84
C ALA A 60 -7.72 -21.89 -24.40
N TYR A 61 -8.09 -21.19 -25.49
CA TYR A 61 -7.31 -20.08 -26.02
C TYR A 61 -7.18 -18.92 -25.01
N TRP A 62 -8.30 -18.46 -24.45
CA TRP A 62 -8.27 -17.39 -23.45
C TRP A 62 -7.56 -17.77 -22.16
N LEU A 63 -7.75 -19.02 -21.69
CA LEU A 63 -7.04 -19.53 -20.52
C LEU A 63 -5.53 -19.65 -20.77
N GLY A 64 -5.12 -20.08 -21.97
CA GLY A 64 -3.71 -20.14 -22.35
C GLY A 64 -3.02 -18.79 -22.19
N HIS A 65 -3.59 -17.73 -22.76
CA HIS A 65 -3.06 -16.38 -22.59
C HIS A 65 -3.14 -15.87 -21.16
N PHE A 66 -4.18 -16.27 -20.40
CA PHE A 66 -4.29 -15.89 -18.99
C PHE A 66 -3.13 -16.47 -18.17
N PHE A 67 -2.79 -17.75 -18.37
CA PHE A 67 -1.69 -18.40 -17.67
C PHE A 67 -0.31 -17.90 -18.12
N GLU A 68 -0.11 -17.70 -19.42
CA GLU A 68 1.13 -17.13 -19.96
C GLU A 68 1.37 -15.71 -19.42
N ALA A 69 0.36 -14.85 -19.52
CA ALA A 69 0.42 -13.50 -18.95
C ALA A 69 0.59 -13.51 -17.43
N GLY A 70 -0.09 -14.45 -16.76
CA GLY A 70 0.00 -14.69 -15.32
C GLY A 70 1.41 -15.04 -14.88
N PHE A 71 2.14 -15.84 -15.66
CA PHE A 71 3.52 -16.18 -15.37
C PHE A 71 4.44 -14.95 -15.46
N VAL A 72 4.33 -14.17 -16.55
CA VAL A 72 5.14 -12.96 -16.75
C VAL A 72 4.89 -11.92 -15.66
N ILE A 73 3.61 -11.65 -15.38
CA ILE A 73 3.21 -10.70 -14.33
C ILE A 73 3.56 -11.22 -12.93
N GLY A 74 3.42 -12.53 -12.70
CA GLY A 74 3.82 -13.19 -11.46
C GLY A 74 5.31 -13.03 -11.17
N CYS A 75 6.17 -13.20 -12.17
CA CYS A 75 7.60 -12.91 -12.06
C CYS A 75 7.86 -11.44 -11.70
N ALA A 76 7.17 -10.49 -12.35
CA ALA A 76 7.29 -9.06 -12.03
C ALA A 76 6.80 -8.73 -10.60
N ILE A 77 5.74 -9.38 -10.13
CA ILE A 77 5.23 -9.28 -8.76
C ILE A 77 6.26 -9.81 -7.75
N LEU A 78 6.90 -10.94 -8.02
CA LEU A 78 7.95 -11.49 -7.16
C LEU A 78 9.17 -10.56 -7.09
N LEU A 79 9.57 -9.97 -8.22
CA LEU A 79 10.63 -8.97 -8.26
C LEU A 79 10.30 -7.72 -7.44
N MET A 80 9.03 -7.34 -7.37
CA MET A 80 8.55 -6.27 -6.49
C MET A 80 8.50 -6.70 -5.01
N TYR A 81 8.13 -7.95 -4.73
CA TYR A 81 7.98 -8.46 -3.37
C TYR A 81 9.32 -8.53 -2.61
N VAL A 82 10.40 -8.96 -3.28
CA VAL A 82 11.74 -9.11 -2.69
C VAL A 82 12.27 -7.82 -2.04
N PRO A 83 12.36 -6.65 -2.72
CA PRO A 83 12.87 -5.43 -2.09
C PRO A 83 11.97 -4.87 -0.99
N LEU A 84 10.69 -5.25 -0.94
CA LEU A 84 9.76 -4.75 0.08
C LEU A 84 9.92 -5.47 1.42
N PHE A 85 10.17 -6.79 1.40
CA PHE A 85 10.22 -7.62 2.61
C PHE A 85 11.60 -8.19 2.92
N VAL A 86 12.41 -8.49 1.90
CA VAL A 86 13.69 -9.20 2.06
C VAL A 86 14.85 -8.22 2.19
N TYR A 87 14.82 -7.12 1.43
CA TYR A 87 15.88 -6.11 1.50
C TYR A 87 15.67 -5.21 2.73
N ARG A 88 16.49 -5.41 3.76
CA ARG A 88 16.56 -4.51 4.91
C ARG A 88 17.44 -3.31 4.58
N ASN A 89 16.96 -2.11 4.91
CA ASN A 89 17.75 -0.89 4.77
C ASN A 89 18.91 -0.89 5.78
N ASP A 90 19.90 0.00 5.60
CA ASP A 90 21.08 0.15 6.50
C ASP A 90 20.69 0.43 7.96
N SER A 91 19.45 0.88 8.21
CA SER A 91 18.85 1.08 9.53
C SER A 91 18.24 -0.20 10.14
N GLY A 92 18.40 -1.37 9.51
CA GLY A 92 17.90 -2.66 9.99
C GLY A 92 16.39 -2.89 9.83
N THR A 93 15.64 -1.86 9.39
CA THR A 93 14.18 -1.92 9.22
C THR A 93 13.80 -2.30 7.78
N ALA A 94 12.83 -3.22 7.66
CA ALA A 94 12.17 -3.52 6.40
C ALA A 94 11.17 -2.40 6.06
N PHE A 95 10.87 -2.20 4.76
CA PHE A 95 9.92 -1.16 4.34
C PHE A 95 8.50 -1.39 4.90
N LEU A 96 8.11 -2.65 5.10
CA LEU A 96 6.89 -3.08 5.78
C LEU A 96 7.26 -4.09 6.88
N GLU A 97 7.32 -3.67 8.13
CA GLU A 97 7.77 -4.54 9.24
C GLU A 97 6.62 -5.22 9.99
N HIS A 98 5.45 -4.57 10.05
CA HIS A 98 4.30 -5.01 10.87
C HIS A 98 3.19 -5.68 10.05
N VAL A 99 3.44 -5.96 8.76
CA VAL A 99 2.43 -6.45 7.82
C VAL A 99 2.71 -7.90 7.49
N ASP A 100 1.68 -8.75 7.58
CA ASP A 100 1.77 -10.15 7.22
C ASP A 100 2.10 -10.31 5.71
N PRO A 101 3.25 -10.92 5.36
CA PRO A 101 3.69 -10.98 3.97
C PRO A 101 2.75 -11.79 3.06
N SER A 102 2.06 -12.79 3.61
CA SER A 102 1.08 -13.62 2.89
C SER A 102 -0.12 -12.81 2.39
N LEU A 103 -0.65 -11.90 3.23
CA LEU A 103 -1.78 -11.05 2.87
C LEU A 103 -1.39 -10.07 1.77
N PHE A 104 -0.16 -9.54 1.83
CA PHE A 104 0.37 -8.67 0.80
C PHE A 104 0.55 -9.38 -0.55
N MET A 105 1.02 -10.63 -0.54
CA MET A 105 1.12 -11.46 -1.73
C MET A 105 -0.24 -11.64 -2.41
N VAL A 106 -1.31 -11.89 -1.64
CA VAL A 106 -2.68 -11.99 -2.17
C VAL A 106 -3.11 -10.68 -2.84
N VAL A 107 -2.84 -9.54 -2.22
CA VAL A 107 -3.16 -8.22 -2.80
C VAL A 107 -2.46 -8.02 -4.15
N LEU A 108 -1.17 -8.38 -4.26
CA LEU A 108 -0.41 -8.28 -5.51
C LEU A 108 -0.93 -9.25 -6.59
N LEU A 109 -1.32 -10.47 -6.22
CA LEU A 109 -1.93 -11.42 -7.16
C LEU A 109 -3.25 -10.89 -7.72
N LEU A 110 -4.12 -10.30 -6.88
CA LEU A 110 -5.34 -9.64 -7.35
C LEU A 110 -5.04 -8.49 -8.33
N PHE A 111 -4.00 -7.69 -8.04
CA PHE A 111 -3.54 -6.65 -8.96
C PHE A 111 -3.12 -7.23 -10.31
N GLY A 112 -2.39 -8.35 -10.31
CA GLY A 112 -1.99 -9.05 -11.53
C GLY A 112 -3.20 -9.53 -12.34
N VAL A 113 -4.16 -10.19 -11.68
CA VAL A 113 -5.40 -10.66 -12.33
C VAL A 113 -6.19 -9.50 -12.94
N LEU A 114 -6.38 -8.40 -12.20
CA LEU A 114 -7.06 -7.20 -12.71
C LEU A 114 -6.36 -6.63 -13.95
N THR A 115 -5.03 -6.59 -13.93
CA THR A 115 -4.21 -6.08 -15.05
C THR A 115 -4.39 -6.93 -16.31
N ILE A 116 -4.38 -8.25 -16.17
CA ILE A 116 -4.59 -9.19 -17.29
C ILE A 116 -6.00 -9.04 -17.86
N LEU A 117 -7.02 -8.99 -16.99
CA LEU A 117 -8.40 -8.82 -17.43
C LEU A 117 -8.63 -7.50 -18.18
N HIS A 118 -8.00 -6.41 -17.71
CA HIS A 118 -8.05 -5.13 -18.40
C HIS A 118 -7.33 -5.15 -19.76
N ALA A 119 -6.19 -5.86 -19.86
CA ALA A 119 -5.46 -6.02 -21.11
C ALA A 119 -6.26 -6.83 -22.14
N MET A 120 -6.88 -7.93 -21.69
CA MET A 120 -7.76 -8.76 -22.52
C MET A 120 -9.02 -8.02 -22.95
N LEU A 121 -9.63 -7.22 -22.07
CA LEU A 121 -10.78 -6.39 -22.41
C LEU A 121 -10.41 -5.36 -23.48
N LEU A 122 -9.26 -4.69 -23.32
CA LEU A 122 -8.82 -3.66 -24.24
C LEU A 122 -8.50 -4.23 -25.63
N SER A 123 -7.90 -5.43 -25.71
CA SER A 123 -7.52 -6.07 -26.98
C SER A 123 -8.73 -6.42 -27.86
N VAL A 124 -9.92 -6.63 -27.28
CA VAL A 124 -11.15 -6.92 -28.03
C VAL A 124 -11.58 -5.74 -28.91
N PHE A 125 -11.42 -4.51 -28.42
CA PHE A 125 -11.84 -3.31 -29.16
C PHE A 125 -10.86 -2.87 -30.24
N LEU A 126 -9.62 -3.36 -30.17
CA LEU A 126 -8.53 -2.90 -31.02
C LEU A 126 -8.39 -3.79 -32.26
N TRP A 127 -8.11 -3.14 -33.39
CA TRP A 127 -7.97 -3.82 -34.68
C TRP A 127 -6.56 -3.76 -35.24
N GLY A 128 -5.63 -2.98 -34.68
CA GLY A 128 -4.27 -2.83 -35.20
C GLY A 128 -3.20 -2.76 -34.12
N PRO A 129 -2.01 -3.36 -34.31
CA PRO A 129 -0.98 -3.44 -33.28
C PRO A 129 -0.42 -2.05 -32.90
N GLY A 130 -0.24 -1.15 -33.88
CA GLY A 130 0.18 0.23 -33.60
C GLY A 130 -0.85 1.03 -32.81
N VAL A 131 -2.13 0.92 -33.20
CA VAL A 131 -3.26 1.54 -32.48
C VAL A 131 -3.41 0.92 -31.09
N ALA A 132 -3.14 -0.37 -30.96
CA ALA A 132 -3.22 -1.10 -29.70
C ALA A 132 -2.20 -0.62 -28.69
N PHE A 133 -0.95 -0.42 -29.12
CA PHE A 133 0.07 0.16 -28.27
C PHE A 133 -0.32 1.57 -27.81
N ALA A 134 -0.69 2.46 -28.73
CA ALA A 134 -1.10 3.83 -28.41
C ALA A 134 -2.32 3.86 -27.46
N ALA A 135 -3.32 3.02 -27.71
CA ALA A 135 -4.49 2.89 -26.85
C ALA A 135 -4.14 2.32 -25.47
N ALA A 136 -3.25 1.33 -25.38
CA ALA A 136 -2.77 0.78 -24.10
C ALA A 136 -2.04 1.84 -23.27
N VAL A 137 -1.20 2.66 -23.91
CA VAL A 137 -0.54 3.80 -23.27
C VAL A 137 -1.56 4.80 -22.76
N PHE A 138 -2.44 5.28 -23.64
CA PHE A 138 -3.46 6.24 -23.25
C PHE A 138 -4.35 5.69 -22.14
N TYR A 139 -4.75 4.42 -22.21
CA TYR A 139 -5.55 3.75 -21.21
C TYR A 139 -4.85 3.66 -19.85
N TRP A 140 -3.57 3.24 -19.82
CA TRP A 140 -2.80 3.15 -18.58
C TRP A 140 -2.63 4.52 -17.90
N PHE A 141 -2.31 5.55 -18.69
CA PHE A 141 -2.18 6.91 -18.18
C PHE A 141 -3.53 7.51 -17.78
N ALA A 142 -4.60 7.28 -18.54
CA ALA A 142 -5.94 7.72 -18.16
C ALA A 142 -6.34 7.07 -16.83
N LEU A 143 -6.16 5.75 -16.70
CA LEU A 143 -6.51 5.02 -15.49
C LEU A 143 -5.62 5.33 -14.26
N GLY A 144 -4.40 5.82 -14.46
CA GLY A 144 -3.50 6.23 -13.38
C GLY A 144 -3.62 7.71 -13.02
N LEU A 145 -3.60 8.59 -14.02
CA LEU A 145 -3.53 10.05 -13.86
C LEU A 145 -4.89 10.67 -13.60
N PHE A 146 -5.96 10.19 -14.24
CA PHE A 146 -7.31 10.71 -14.00
C PHE A 146 -7.72 10.62 -12.53
N PRO A 147 -7.64 9.45 -11.87
CA PRO A 147 -7.98 9.35 -10.45
C PRO A 147 -6.95 10.03 -9.54
N TYR A 148 -5.65 10.01 -9.87
CA TYR A 148 -4.63 10.71 -9.06
C TYR A 148 -4.82 12.23 -9.10
N GLY A 149 -5.00 12.82 -10.28
CA GLY A 149 -5.24 14.25 -10.45
C GLY A 149 -6.59 14.69 -9.87
N LEU A 150 -7.65 13.92 -10.14
CA LEU A 150 -9.00 14.24 -9.66
C LEU A 150 -9.10 14.12 -8.13
N LEU A 151 -8.57 13.05 -7.53
CA LEU A 151 -8.73 12.84 -6.08
C LEU A 151 -7.67 13.57 -5.25
N GLN A 152 -6.44 13.77 -5.76
CA GLN A 152 -5.35 14.34 -4.98
C GLN A 152 -5.13 15.85 -5.22
N ASN A 153 -5.25 16.34 -6.46
CA ASN A 153 -5.05 17.76 -6.76
C ASN A 153 -6.36 18.57 -6.68
N LEU A 154 -7.50 18.01 -7.11
CA LEU A 154 -8.77 18.76 -7.10
C LEU A 154 -9.34 18.91 -5.69
N PHE A 155 -9.18 17.89 -4.84
CA PHE A 155 -9.72 17.94 -3.48
C PHE A 155 -8.70 18.43 -2.46
N GLY A 156 -7.37 18.30 -2.65
CA GLY A 156 -6.37 18.81 -1.70
C GLY A 156 -6.55 18.36 -0.24
N LEU A 157 -7.45 17.40 -0.02
CA LEU A 157 -8.08 17.08 1.25
C LEU A 157 -7.78 15.61 1.50
N GLY A 158 -7.26 15.34 2.70
CA GLY A 158 -6.78 14.01 3.07
C GLY A 158 -7.82 12.91 2.81
N TYR A 159 -7.33 11.67 2.76
CA TYR A 159 -8.07 10.41 2.55
C TYR A 159 -9.49 10.34 3.19
N TYR A 160 -9.75 11.09 4.25
CA TYR A 160 -11.01 11.16 5.00
C TYR A 160 -12.18 11.84 4.28
N LEU A 161 -11.93 12.82 3.41
CA LEU A 161 -13.03 13.56 2.77
C LEU A 161 -13.58 12.88 1.52
N ILE A 162 -12.88 11.86 1.02
CA ILE A 162 -13.31 11.13 -0.17
C ILE A 162 -14.40 10.11 0.23
N PRO A 163 -15.60 10.20 -0.36
CA PRO A 163 -16.68 9.28 -0.05
C PRO A 163 -16.32 7.84 -0.47
N ARG A 164 -16.78 6.86 0.31
CA ARG A 164 -16.53 5.42 0.10
C ARG A 164 -16.82 4.92 -1.34
N PRO A 165 -17.93 5.30 -2.00
CA PRO A 165 -18.20 4.83 -3.36
C PRO A 165 -17.16 5.30 -4.38
N SER A 166 -16.67 6.53 -4.28
CA SER A 166 -15.64 7.05 -5.19
C SER A 166 -14.31 6.30 -5.04
N LYS A 167 -14.00 5.79 -3.84
CA LYS A 167 -12.85 4.91 -3.62
C LYS A 167 -13.05 3.55 -4.27
N LEU A 168 -14.24 2.97 -4.18
CA LEU A 168 -14.55 1.68 -4.80
C LEU A 168 -14.50 1.76 -6.33
N VAL A 169 -15.09 2.81 -6.92
CA VAL A 169 -15.06 3.01 -8.37
C VAL A 169 -13.64 3.25 -8.87
N SER A 170 -12.86 4.08 -8.18
CA SER A 170 -11.46 4.29 -8.56
C SER A 170 -10.60 3.04 -8.34
N ALA A 171 -10.91 2.19 -7.36
CA ALA A 171 -10.23 0.91 -7.14
C ALA A 171 -10.53 -0.15 -8.20
N LEU A 172 -11.46 0.08 -9.13
CA LEU A 172 -11.65 -0.82 -10.27
C LEU A 172 -10.46 -0.80 -11.22
N SER A 173 -9.77 0.35 -11.30
CA SER A 173 -8.51 0.49 -12.05
C SER A 173 -7.38 -0.25 -11.32
N PRO A 174 -6.59 -1.10 -12.01
CA PRO A 174 -5.51 -1.86 -11.37
C PRO A 174 -4.47 -0.94 -10.69
N VAL A 175 -4.10 0.17 -11.33
CA VAL A 175 -3.10 1.11 -10.78
C VAL A 175 -3.61 1.77 -9.49
N MET A 176 -4.88 2.14 -9.46
CA MET A 176 -5.50 2.77 -8.29
C MET A 176 -5.85 1.80 -7.18
N TYR A 177 -6.24 0.57 -7.53
CA TYR A 177 -6.40 -0.51 -6.57
C TYR A 177 -5.14 -0.64 -5.72
N LEU A 178 -3.99 -0.76 -6.39
CA LEU A 178 -2.70 -0.89 -5.71
C LEU A 178 -2.41 0.34 -4.84
N HIS A 179 -2.64 1.55 -5.36
CA HIS A 179 -2.48 2.79 -4.60
C HIS A 179 -3.31 2.81 -3.31
N TRP A 180 -4.59 2.43 -3.38
CA TRP A 180 -5.48 2.41 -2.22
C TRP A 180 -5.11 1.34 -1.21
N CYS A 181 -4.76 0.14 -1.67
CA CYS A 181 -4.30 -0.95 -0.82
C CYS A 181 -3.04 -0.53 -0.04
N PHE A 182 -2.05 0.05 -0.70
CA PHE A 182 -0.85 0.52 -0.03
C PHE A 182 -1.11 1.65 0.96
N ARG A 183 -1.98 2.62 0.62
CA ARG A 183 -2.38 3.65 1.59
C ARG A 183 -3.08 3.06 2.81
N ALA A 184 -3.90 2.02 2.62
CA ALA A 184 -4.53 1.32 3.73
C ALA A 184 -3.49 0.60 4.60
N ILE A 185 -2.53 -0.10 3.99
CA ILE A 185 -1.46 -0.83 4.68
C ILE A 185 -0.54 0.12 5.45
N GLU A 186 -0.08 1.21 4.82
CA GLU A 186 0.76 2.23 5.46
C GLU A 186 0.09 2.77 6.73
N ARG A 187 -1.24 2.92 6.70
CA ARG A 187 -2.00 3.37 7.86
C ARG A 187 -1.96 2.37 9.01
N PHE A 188 -2.13 1.07 8.73
CA PHE A 188 -2.02 0.02 9.75
C PHE A 188 -0.61 -0.11 10.29
N GLU A 189 0.40 0.05 9.44
CA GLU A 189 1.79 0.01 9.87
C GLU A 189 2.16 1.20 10.77
N LYS A 190 1.65 2.40 10.47
CA LYS A 190 1.77 3.56 11.37
C LYS A 190 1.14 3.29 12.73
N TYR A 191 -0.01 2.60 12.78
CA TYR A 191 -0.61 2.19 14.06
C TYR A 191 0.25 1.17 14.81
N GLY A 192 0.85 0.19 14.11
CA GLY A 192 1.78 -0.77 14.70
C GLY A 192 2.98 -0.09 15.37
N ARG A 193 3.67 0.81 14.65
CA ARG A 193 4.82 1.56 15.19
C ARG A 193 4.49 2.37 16.44
N VAL A 194 3.31 3.01 16.49
CA VAL A 194 2.92 3.84 17.65
C VAL A 194 2.64 3.00 18.89
N LEU A 195 2.07 1.80 18.75
CA LEU A 195 1.83 0.93 19.90
C LEU A 195 3.15 0.48 20.54
N VAL A 196 4.14 0.14 19.72
CA VAL A 196 5.48 -0.23 20.18
C VAL A 196 6.14 0.92 20.94
N THR A 197 6.12 2.15 20.39
CA THR A 197 6.75 3.30 21.07
C THR A 197 6.04 3.70 22.36
N VAL A 198 4.71 3.62 22.42
CA VAL A 198 3.96 3.89 23.67
C VAL A 198 4.30 2.83 24.73
N GLN A 199 4.42 1.57 24.33
CA GLN A 199 4.78 0.48 25.23
C GLN A 199 6.22 0.62 25.75
N GLU A 200 7.16 1.05 24.91
CA GLU A 200 8.53 1.39 25.34
C GLU A 200 8.55 2.55 26.32
N MET A 201 7.78 3.61 26.06
CA MET A 201 7.68 4.74 26.99
C MET A 201 7.06 4.35 28.32
N GLU A 202 6.03 3.50 28.34
CA GLU A 202 5.44 2.96 29.58
C GLU A 202 6.43 2.06 30.33
N HIS A 203 7.15 1.20 29.61
CA HIS A 203 8.16 0.32 30.22
C HIS A 203 9.32 1.14 30.81
N GLN A 204 9.75 2.20 30.12
CA GLN A 204 10.78 3.13 30.60
C GLN A 204 10.30 3.93 31.82
N LYS A 205 9.01 4.27 31.88
CA LYS A 205 8.40 4.94 33.05
C LYS A 205 8.27 4.01 34.26
N CYS A 206 8.10 2.71 34.05
CA CYS A 206 8.11 1.70 35.11
C CYS A 206 9.52 1.41 35.65
N THR A 207 10.55 1.39 34.80
CA THR A 207 11.96 1.25 35.26
C THR A 207 12.50 2.51 35.94
N LEU A 208 11.94 3.68 35.64
CA LEU A 208 12.31 4.95 36.29
C LEU A 208 11.46 5.31 37.52
N ARG A 209 10.54 4.46 37.98
CA ARG A 209 9.94 4.66 39.31
C ARG A 209 11.02 4.37 40.37
N PRO A 210 11.44 5.35 41.19
CA PRO A 210 12.23 5.02 42.36
C PRO A 210 11.40 4.06 43.22
N GLY A 211 12.05 2.98 43.68
CA GLY A 211 11.46 2.03 44.62
C GLY A 211 10.89 2.76 45.85
N PRO A 212 9.98 2.13 46.61
CA PRO A 212 9.35 2.78 47.74
C PRO A 212 10.44 3.32 48.65
N GLU A 213 10.48 4.65 48.83
CA GLU A 213 11.37 5.27 49.80
C GLU A 213 11.07 4.61 51.14
N VAL A 214 12.03 3.80 51.58
CA VAL A 214 12.13 3.32 52.94
C VAL A 214 12.00 4.54 53.83
N PHE A 215 10.91 4.55 54.59
CA PHE A 215 10.56 5.52 55.63
C PHE A 215 11.77 5.76 56.53
N ARG A 216 12.62 6.72 56.16
CA ARG A 216 13.80 7.09 56.94
C ARG A 216 13.33 8.04 58.02
N THR A 217 13.07 7.48 59.18
CA THR A 217 12.81 8.18 60.45
C THR A 217 13.79 9.35 60.61
N ARG A 218 13.24 10.56 60.68
CA ARG A 218 13.98 11.79 61.01
C ARG A 218 14.30 11.75 62.51
N PRO A 219 15.56 11.81 62.95
CA PRO A 219 15.86 11.89 64.37
C PRO A 219 15.61 13.31 64.89
N GLU A 220 15.15 13.39 66.13
CA GLU A 220 14.97 14.60 66.91
C GLU A 220 16.24 15.46 66.95
N GLU A 221 16.10 16.76 66.66
CA GLU A 221 17.09 17.76 67.08
C GLU A 221 16.41 18.81 67.95
N LYS A 222 16.62 18.66 69.26
CA LYS A 222 16.40 19.68 70.28
C LYS A 222 17.33 20.86 70.03
N ARG A 223 16.79 22.08 69.94
CA ARG A 223 17.49 23.26 70.45
C ARG A 223 16.51 24.33 70.94
N ALA A 224 16.77 24.76 72.17
CA ALA A 224 16.00 25.69 72.96
C ALA A 224 16.37 27.16 72.68
N GLY A 225 15.42 28.05 72.97
CA GLY A 225 15.66 29.39 73.54
C GLY A 225 15.99 30.53 72.59
N HIS A 226 15.02 31.38 72.22
CA HIS A 226 14.59 32.57 72.99
C HIS A 226 13.46 33.32 72.24
N PRO A 227 12.61 34.11 72.93
CA PRO A 227 11.36 34.69 72.41
C PRO A 227 11.47 36.25 72.27
N PRO A 228 10.37 37.03 72.27
CA PRO A 228 9.65 37.48 71.08
C PRO A 228 9.61 39.03 70.97
N VAL A 229 9.41 39.59 69.79
CA VAL A 229 8.88 40.97 69.69
C VAL A 229 7.92 41.05 68.51
N GLY A 230 6.64 41.23 68.82
CA GLY A 230 5.65 41.79 67.91
C GLY A 230 5.46 43.29 68.21
N LEU A 231 5.15 44.07 67.18
CA LEU A 231 4.44 45.36 67.20
C LEU A 231 4.09 45.62 65.73
N VAL A 232 2.84 45.49 65.25
CA VAL A 232 1.71 46.42 65.41
C VAL A 232 2.12 47.88 65.18
N ARG A 233 2.08 48.32 63.92
CA ARG A 233 1.16 49.36 63.43
C ARG A 233 1.13 49.39 61.91
#